data_AF-A0A1V5KS45-F1
#
_entry.id   AF-A0A1V5KS45-F1
#
_cell.length_a   1.000
_cell.length_b   1.000
_cell.length_c   1.000
_cell.angle_alpha   90.00
_cell.angle_beta   90.00
_cell.angle_gamma   90.00
#
_symmetry.space_group_name_H-M   'P 1'
#
loop_
_entity.id
_entity.type
_entity.pdbx_description
1 polymer ?
#
loop_
_entity_poly.entity_id
_entity_poly.type
_entity_poly.pdbx_seq_one_letter_code
_entity_poly.pdbx_strand_id
1 'polypeptide(L)' 'MGAAFALNPGQVSKPVEGSRGYFLLRLIEKSSFNEQEFASQKETLKNQILSRRQQSMFGQWYAALKEKSKIKDFRKDYL' A
#
# COMPACT_ATOMS: atom_id res chain seq x y z
N MET A 1 -2.74 10.32 8.88
CA MET A 1 -3.65 9.16 9.00
C MET A 1 -3.77 8.60 10.42
N GLY A 2 -2.83 8.83 11.34
CA GLY A 2 -2.97 8.36 12.75
C GLY A 2 -3.96 9.15 13.62
N ALA A 3 -4.16 10.45 13.35
CA ALA A 3 -4.97 11.33 14.18
C ALA A 3 -6.44 10.88 14.34
N ALA A 4 -7.04 10.28 13.30
CA ALA A 4 -8.41 9.78 13.36
C ALA A 4 -8.58 8.62 14.36
N PHE A 5 -7.60 7.74 14.48
CA PHE A 5 -7.66 6.58 15.38
C PHE A 5 -7.60 6.97 16.87
N ALA A 6 -7.01 8.14 17.17
CA ALA A 6 -6.85 8.66 18.53
C ALA A 6 -8.10 9.38 19.07
N LEU A 7 -9.07 9.73 18.21
CA LEU A 7 -10.30 10.42 18.63
C LEU A 7 -11.29 9.44 19.27
N ASN A 8 -12.17 9.93 20.13
CA ASN A 8 -13.35 9.19 20.57
C ASN A 8 -14.56 9.54 19.68
N PRO A 9 -15.58 8.66 19.56
CA PRO A 9 -16.79 8.99 18.80
C PRO A 9 -17.40 10.32 19.27
N GLY A 10 -17.79 11.17 18.31
CA GLY A 10 -18.26 12.54 18.55
C GLY A 10 -17.15 13.58 18.74
N GLN A 11 -15.90 13.18 19.00
CA GLN A 11 -14.79 14.10 19.23
C GLN A 11 -14.29 14.73 17.94
N VAL A 12 -14.01 16.03 18.01
CA VAL A 12 -13.36 16.80 16.93
C VAL A 12 -11.86 16.90 17.20
N SER A 13 -11.03 16.68 16.18
CA SER A 13 -9.57 16.79 16.28
C SER A 13 -9.12 18.25 16.32
N LYS A 14 -7.88 18.46 16.81
CA LYS A 14 -7.12 19.66 16.43
C LYS A 14 -6.87 19.67 14.92
N PRO A 15 -6.54 20.81 14.30
CA PRO A 15 -6.16 20.87 12.89
C PRO A 15 -5.05 19.86 12.59
N VAL A 16 -5.31 18.95 11.66
CA VAL A 16 -4.37 17.93 11.21
C VAL A 16 -3.79 18.38 9.89
N GLU A 17 -2.48 18.53 9.84
CA GLU A 17 -1.78 18.82 8.58
C GLU A 17 -1.82 17.60 7.66
N GLY A 18 -2.28 17.82 6.42
CA GLY A 18 -2.24 16.84 5.35
C GLY A 18 -1.55 17.43 4.13
N SER A 19 -1.33 16.58 3.11
CA SER A 19 -0.59 16.95 1.90
C SER A 19 -1.17 18.12 1.09
N ARG A 20 -2.42 18.51 1.37
CA ARG A 20 -3.14 19.60 0.68
C ARG A 20 -3.63 20.70 1.63
N GLY A 21 -3.10 20.78 2.86
CA GLY A 21 -3.49 21.77 3.87
C GLY A 21 -4.00 21.14 5.17
N TYR A 22 -4.74 21.92 5.96
CA TYR A 22 -5.22 21.49 7.28
C TYR A 22 -6.64 20.92 7.23
N PHE A 23 -6.85 19.84 7.98
CA PHE A 23 -8.12 19.13 8.09
C PHE A 23 -8.61 19.12 9.55
N LEU A 24 -9.90 19.34 9.76
CA LEU A 24 -10.60 19.04 11.02
C LEU A 24 -11.37 17.74 10.85
N LEU A 25 -11.13 16.80 11.75
CA LEU A 25 -11.76 15.47 11.73
C LEU A 25 -12.79 15.40 12.86
N ARG A 26 -13.99 14.90 12.59
CA ARG A 26 -14.94 14.48 13.62
C ARG A 26 -15.14 12.99 13.49
N LEU A 27 -14.86 12.25 14.56
CA LEU A 27 -15.07 10.81 14.53
C LEU A 27 -16.56 10.50 14.68
N ILE A 28 -17.13 9.76 13.74
CA ILE A 28 -18.55 9.35 13.78
C ILE A 28 -18.65 8.03 14.56
N GLU A 29 -17.85 7.04 14.17
CA GLU A 29 -17.89 5.69 14.72
C GLU A 29 -16.50 5.05 14.66
N LYS A 30 -16.24 4.09 15.55
CA LYS A 30 -15.12 3.15 15.43
C LYS A 30 -15.68 1.75 15.22
N SER A 31 -15.46 1.18 14.05
CA SER A 31 -15.72 -0.24 13.82
C SER A 31 -14.68 -1.06 14.59
N SER A 32 -15.14 -1.99 15.42
CA SER A 32 -14.26 -2.96 16.06
C SER A 32 -13.76 -3.99 15.05
N PHE A 33 -12.70 -4.71 15.42
CA PHE A 33 -12.28 -5.86 14.64
C PHE A 33 -13.40 -6.91 14.63
N ASN A 34 -13.82 -7.32 13.42
CA ASN A 34 -14.79 -8.38 13.22
C ASN A 34 -14.06 -9.64 12.75
N GLU A 35 -14.00 -10.64 13.62
CA GLU A 35 -13.28 -11.88 13.36
C GLU A 35 -13.94 -12.73 12.26
N GLN A 36 -15.27 -12.72 12.16
CA GLN A 36 -16.01 -13.45 11.13
C GLN A 36 -15.78 -12.85 9.74
N GLU A 37 -15.81 -11.52 9.64
CA GLU A 37 -15.48 -10.81 8.40
C GLU A 37 -14.01 -11.00 8.01
N PHE A 38 -13.11 -10.96 8.99
CA PHE A 38 -11.71 -11.27 8.73
C PHE A 38 -11.52 -12.71 8.24
N ALA A 39 -12.17 -13.68 8.87
CA ALA A 39 -12.06 -15.09 8.51
C ALA A 39 -12.52 -15.34 7.06
N SER A 40 -13.60 -14.68 6.61
CA SER A 40 -14.11 -14.81 5.24
C SER A 40 -13.17 -14.21 4.19
N GLN A 41 -12.38 -13.19 4.56
CA GLN A 41 -11.45 -12.50 3.63
C GLN A 41 -9.99 -12.96 3.76
N LYS A 42 -9.65 -13.72 4.81
CA LYS A 42 -8.28 -14.06 5.20
C LYS A 42 -7.45 -14.66 4.06
N GLU A 43 -7.97 -15.67 3.36
CA GLU A 43 -7.22 -16.32 2.28
C GLU A 43 -7.03 -15.39 1.07
N THR A 44 -8.02 -14.57 0.73
CA THR A 44 -7.89 -13.55 -0.31
C THR A 44 -6.78 -12.56 0.03
N LEU A 45 -6.80 -12.02 1.26
CA LEU A 45 -5.77 -11.07 1.73
C LEU A 45 -4.38 -11.70 1.71
N LYS A 46 -4.25 -12.94 2.17
CA LYS A 46 -2.99 -13.69 2.15
C LYS A 46 -2.46 -13.85 0.73
N ASN A 47 -3.31 -14.25 -0.22
CA ASN A 47 -2.92 -14.42 -1.62
C ASN A 47 -2.52 -13.09 -2.28
N GLN A 48 -3.23 -12.00 -1.97
CA GLN A 48 -2.87 -10.66 -2.44
C GLN A 48 -1.49 -10.22 -1.92
N ILE A 49 -1.23 -10.42 -0.62
CA ILE A 49 0.08 -10.08 -0.01
C ILE A 49 1.18 -10.93 -0.64
N LEU A 50 0.94 -12.23 -0.82
CA LEU A 50 1.91 -13.15 -1.42
C LEU A 50 2.24 -12.75 -2.86
N SER A 51 1.22 -12.51 -3.69
CA SER A 51 1.38 -12.10 -5.09
C SER A 51 2.16 -10.79 -5.20
N ARG A 52 1.83 -9.79 -4.37
CA ARG A 52 2.55 -8.50 -4.34
C ARG A 52 4.03 -8.69 -4.01
N ARG A 53 4.35 -9.56 -3.04
CA ARG A 53 5.75 -9.84 -2.66
C ARG A 53 6.49 -10.55 -3.78
N GLN A 54 5.88 -11.57 -4.40
CA GLN A 54 6.48 -12.30 -5.52
C GLN A 54 6.79 -11.36 -6.69
N GLN A 55 5.84 -10.49 -7.06
CA GLN A 55 6.04 -9.52 -8.14
C GLN A 55 7.19 -8.54 -7.83
N SER A 56 7.27 -8.05 -6.59
CA SER A 56 8.35 -7.16 -6.16
C SER A 56 9.72 -7.84 -6.22
N MET A 57 9.82 -9.08 -5.74
CA MET A 57 11.06 -9.86 -5.78
C MET A 57 11.49 -10.18 -7.20
N PHE A 58 10.55 -10.58 -8.06
CA PHE A 58 10.84 -10.83 -9.47
C PHE A 58 11.35 -9.58 -10.18
N GLY A 59 10.70 -8.42 -9.96
CA GLY A 59 11.13 -7.15 -10.52
C GLY A 59 12.55 -6.75 -10.09
N GLN A 60 12.86 -6.90 -8.80
CA GLN A 60 14.20 -6.63 -8.26
C GLN A 60 15.26 -7.58 -8.83
N TRP A 61 14.95 -8.88 -8.87
CA TRP A 61 15.84 -9.89 -9.44
C TRP A 61 16.11 -9.62 -10.92
N TYR A 62 15.08 -9.34 -11.71
CA TYR A 62 15.19 -9.05 -13.13
C TYR A 62 16.00 -7.78 -13.39
N ALA A 63 15.77 -6.70 -12.63
CA ALA A 63 16.54 -5.47 -12.73
C ALA A 63 18.03 -5.70 -12.45
N ALA A 64 18.35 -6.43 -11.37
CA ALA A 64 19.73 -6.76 -11.02
C ALA A 64 20.41 -7.65 -12.08
N LEU A 65 19.68 -8.61 -12.67
CA LEU A 65 20.20 -9.45 -13.75
C LEU A 65 20.51 -8.61 -14.99
N LYS A 66 19.59 -7.71 -15.37
CA LYS A 66 19.75 -6.82 -16.52
C LYS A 66 20.97 -5.91 -16.36
N GLU A 67 21.16 -5.34 -15.18
CA GLU A 67 22.30 -4.46 -14.86
C GLU A 67 23.64 -5.19 -14.97
N LYS A 68 23.70 -6.44 -14.49
CA LYS A 68 24.92 -7.27 -14.54
C LYS A 68 25.22 -7.85 -15.93
N SER A 69 24.27 -7.78 -16.85
CA SER A 69 24.39 -8.40 -18.17
C SER A 69 24.99 -7.42 -19.19
N LYS A 70 25.95 -7.89 -20.00
CA LYS A 70 26.43 -7.14 -21.18
C LYS A 70 25.41 -7.26 -22.32
N ILE A 71 24.39 -6.41 -22.31
CA ILE A 71 23.35 -6.39 -23.34
C ILE A 71 23.79 -5.47 -24.48
N LYS A 72 23.92 -6.01 -25.70
CA LYS A 72 24.10 -5.23 -26.93
C LYS A 72 22.75 -5.17 -27.66
N ASP A 73 22.30 -3.97 -27.99
CA ASP A 73 21.02 -3.73 -28.67
C ASP A 73 21.28 -3.17 -30.07
N PHE A 74 21.01 -3.98 -31.10
CA PHE A 74 21.24 -3.66 -32.52
C PHE A 74 19.97 -3.19 -33.25
N ARG A 75 18.88 -2.93 -32.53
CA ARG A 75 17.59 -2.54 -33.16
C ARG A 75 17.64 -1.20 -33.90
N LYS A 76 18.63 -0.36 -33.60
CA LYS A 76 18.84 0.94 -34.25
C LYS A 76 19.61 0.85 -35.57
N ASP A 77 20.22 -0.29 -35.87
CA ASP A 77 21.06 -0.44 -37.07
C ASP A 77 20.26 -0.85 -38.32
N TYR A 78 18.95 -1.09 -38.16
CA TYR A 78 18.03 -1.54 -39.21
C TYR A 78 16.82 -0.61 -39.42
N LEU A 79 16.88 0.63 -38.92
CA LEU A 79 15.90 1.71 -39.17
C LEU A 79 16.60 2.89 -39.85
#